data_AF-A0A1G3HW23-F1
#
_entry.id   AF-A0A1G3HW23-F1
#
_cell.length_a   1.000
_cell.length_b   1.000
_cell.length_c   1.000
_cell.angle_alpha   90.00
_cell.angle_beta   90.00
_cell.angle_gamma   90.00
#
_symmetry.space_group_name_H-M   'P 1'
#
loop_
_entity.id
_entity.type
_entity.pdbx_description
1 polymer ?
#
loop_
_entity_poly.entity_id
_entity_poly.type
_entity_poly.pdbx_seq_one_letter_code
_entity_poly.pdbx_strand_id
1 'polypeptide(L)'
;MNMIWTPAPPSDPLAIAAAAEALGVSEFDFFRIAFRRWSGYEPDEPTLEKAFVRYMFRQSAPHWARHLSREVMRLKQAGRLDPDTFELVGLKRRYPLRRPSRFSWDMMALALVLVALMAIDTTYPKDRTMPPGCPGSSGSVFLDVYVGPLLKSSDIICPSVRDDVQEAFRRSGH
;
A
#
# COMPACT_ATOMS: atom_id res chain seq x y z
N MET A 1 2.17 32.77 22.46
CA MET A 1 3.52 32.17 22.57
C MET A 1 3.53 30.86 21.81
N ASN A 2 4.26 30.76 20.70
CA ASN A 2 4.39 29.51 19.96
C ASN A 2 5.42 28.63 20.68
N MET A 3 4.95 27.54 21.30
CA MET A 3 5.82 26.46 21.74
C MET A 3 6.44 25.83 20.49
N ILE A 4 7.68 26.22 20.19
CA ILE A 4 8.56 25.50 19.28
C ILE A 4 8.87 24.19 19.98
N TRP A 5 8.01 23.19 19.79
CA TRP A 5 8.37 21.80 20.01
C TRP A 5 9.54 21.49 19.08
N THR A 6 10.76 21.61 19.60
CA THR A 6 11.89 20.90 19.00
C THR A 6 11.56 19.42 19.22
N PRO A 7 11.33 18.61 18.17
CA PRO A 7 11.18 17.19 18.37
C PRO A 7 12.42 16.71 19.12
N ALA A 8 12.21 15.92 20.18
CA ALA A 8 13.31 15.25 20.86
C ALA A 8 14.25 14.65 19.81
N PRO A 9 15.59 14.74 19.99
CA PRO A 9 16.51 14.15 19.03
C PRO A 9 16.04 12.70 18.80
N PRO A 10 15.83 12.29 17.54
CA PRO A 10 15.33 10.95 17.25
C PRO A 10 16.22 9.96 18.00
N SER A 11 15.59 8.97 18.65
CA SER A 11 16.35 7.90 19.28
C SER A 11 17.37 7.37 18.26
N ASP A 12 18.58 7.04 18.72
CA ASP A 12 19.65 6.65 17.80
C ASP A 12 19.24 5.59 16.76
N PRO A 13 18.40 4.58 17.10
CA PRO A 13 17.89 3.65 16.11
C PRO A 13 17.00 4.30 15.05
N LEU A 14 16.12 5.23 15.46
CA LEU A 14 15.23 5.94 14.53
C LEU A 14 16.03 6.82 13.56
N ALA A 15 17.08 7.48 14.05
CA ALA A 15 17.98 8.28 13.22
C ALA A 15 18.70 7.43 12.17
N ILE A 16 19.12 6.22 12.55
CA ILE A 16 19.79 5.30 11.64
C ILE A 16 18.81 4.70 10.64
N ALA A 17 17.64 4.26 11.08
CA ALA A 17 16.60 3.75 10.19
C ALA A 17 16.20 4.80 9.15
N ALA A 18 16.02 6.06 9.58
CA ALA A 18 15.71 7.17 8.67
C ALA A 18 16.85 7.47 7.68
N ALA A 19 18.11 7.32 8.11
CA ALA A 19 19.28 7.48 7.24
C ALA A 19 19.43 6.33 6.23
N ALA A 20 19.23 5.09 6.66
CA ALA A 20 19.21 3.92 5.79
C ALA A 20 18.08 4.02 4.76
N GLU A 21 16.88 4.46 5.16
CA GLU A 21 15.75 4.71 4.26
C GLU A 21 16.07 5.82 3.26
N ALA A 22 16.72 6.91 3.70
CA ALA A 22 17.10 8.01 2.81
C ALA A 22 18.11 7.59 1.74
N LEU A 23 19.02 6.67 2.07
CA LEU A 23 19.97 6.08 1.14
C LEU A 23 19.38 4.93 0.30
N GLY A 24 18.20 4.41 0.69
CA GLY A 24 17.59 3.25 0.06
C GLY A 24 18.38 1.97 0.29
N VAL A 25 18.97 1.79 1.47
CA VAL A 25 19.75 0.58 1.83
C VAL A 25 19.16 -0.10 3.06
N SER A 26 19.59 -1.34 3.35
CA SER A 26 19.25 -1.95 4.64
C SER A 26 19.99 -1.28 5.79
N GLU A 27 19.47 -1.39 7.02
CA GLU A 27 20.20 -0.92 8.20
C GLU A 27 21.55 -1.64 8.36
N PHE A 28 21.63 -2.92 7.99
CA PHE A 28 22.87 -3.69 8.03
C PHE A 28 23.91 -3.16 7.02
N ASP A 29 23.48 -2.88 5.79
CA ASP A 29 24.34 -2.30 4.75
C ASP A 29 24.78 -0.88 5.13
N PHE A 30 23.90 -0.11 5.76
CA PHE A 30 24.26 1.19 6.33
C PHE A 30 25.38 1.06 7.36
N PHE A 31 25.34 0.02 8.21
CA PHE A 31 26.42 -0.27 9.15
C PHE A 31 27.72 -0.61 8.43
N ARG A 32 27.68 -1.41 7.35
CA ARG A 32 28.86 -1.74 6.52
C ARG A 32 29.51 -0.47 5.95
N ILE A 33 28.72 0.42 5.36
CA ILE A 33 29.20 1.70 4.81
C ILE A 33 29.82 2.57 5.90
N ALA A 34 29.12 2.72 7.04
CA ALA A 34 29.58 3.55 8.14
C ALA A 34 30.89 3.03 8.76
N PHE A 35 31.03 1.72 8.88
CA PHE A 35 32.26 1.10 9.36
C PHE A 35 33.42 1.31 8.37
N ARG A 36 33.19 1.07 7.07
CA ARG A 36 34.19 1.24 6.02
C ARG A 36 34.69 2.68 5.95
N ARG A 37 33.79 3.66 6.05
CA ARG A 37 34.12 5.08 6.04
C ARG A 37 34.86 5.54 7.30
N TRP A 38 34.57 4.94 8.46
CA TRP A 38 35.24 5.29 9.71
C TRP A 38 36.61 4.61 9.87
N SER A 39 36.71 3.33 9.55
CA SER A 39 37.91 2.52 9.74
C SER A 39 38.87 2.56 8.54
N GLY A 40 38.38 2.85 7.34
CA GLY A 40 39.14 2.77 6.09
C GLY A 40 39.33 1.34 5.55
N TYR A 41 38.82 0.32 6.24
CA TYR A 41 38.95 -1.09 5.87
C TYR A 41 37.59 -1.73 5.57
N GLU A 42 37.61 -2.80 4.78
CA GLU A 42 36.42 -3.62 4.56
C GLU A 42 36.08 -4.37 5.86
N PRO A 43 34.84 -4.29 6.38
CA PRO A 43 34.47 -4.96 7.60
C PRO A 43 34.49 -6.48 7.44
N ASP A 44 35.07 -7.15 8.43
CA ASP A 44 34.86 -8.57 8.66
C ASP A 44 33.40 -8.82 9.07
N GLU A 45 32.69 -9.68 8.32
CA GLU A 45 31.25 -9.97 8.47
C GLU A 45 30.83 -10.28 9.93
N PRO A 46 31.48 -11.21 10.67
CA PRO A 46 31.06 -11.55 12.03
C PRO A 46 31.31 -10.41 13.03
N THR A 47 32.32 -9.57 12.79
CA THR A 47 32.58 -8.40 13.63
C THR A 47 31.48 -7.35 13.46
N LEU A 48 31.05 -7.13 12.21
CA LEU A 48 29.95 -6.22 11.89
C LEU A 48 28.61 -6.73 12.43
N GLU A 49 28.33 -8.03 12.25
CA GLU A 49 27.13 -8.68 12.76
C GLU A 49 27.02 -8.56 14.28
N LYS A 50 28.10 -8.82 15.01
CA LYS A 50 28.12 -8.66 16.47
C LYS A 50 27.79 -7.23 16.91
N ALA A 51 28.29 -6.22 16.19
CA ALA A 51 27.97 -4.82 16.44
C ALA A 51 26.50 -4.52 16.13
N PHE A 52 25.97 -5.03 15.03
CA PHE A 52 24.59 -4.87 14.61
C PHE A 52 23.59 -5.53 15.58
N VAL A 53 23.84 -6.78 15.97
CA VAL A 53 23.05 -7.51 16.96
C VAL A 53 23.01 -6.77 18.29
N ARG A 54 24.16 -6.27 18.76
CA ARG A 54 24.22 -5.46 19.99
C ARG A 54 23.38 -4.19 19.88
N TYR A 55 23.40 -3.54 18.71
CA TYR A 55 22.56 -2.39 18.42
C TYR A 55 21.07 -2.74 18.48
N MET A 56 20.64 -3.82 17.83
CA MET A 56 19.24 -4.27 17.82
C MET A 56 18.70 -4.54 19.22
N PHE A 57 19.49 -5.21 20.08
CA PHE A 57 19.06 -5.56 21.44
C PHE A 57 19.17 -4.40 22.43
N ARG A 58 20.21 -3.58 22.35
CA ARG A 58 20.46 -2.50 23.33
C ARG A 58 19.91 -1.14 22.90
N GLN A 59 19.39 -1.03 21.69
CA GLN A 59 18.98 0.23 21.05
C GLN A 59 20.06 1.33 21.09
N SER A 60 21.32 0.94 21.26
CA SER A 60 22.46 1.84 21.35
C SER A 60 23.32 1.67 20.11
N ALA A 61 23.30 2.68 19.26
CA ALA A 61 24.13 2.69 18.07
C ALA A 61 25.61 2.95 18.40
N PRO A 62 26.54 2.32 17.67
CA PRO A 62 27.95 2.67 17.75
C PRO A 62 28.18 4.10 17.25
N HIS A 63 29.25 4.75 17.74
CA HIS A 63 29.51 6.17 17.48
C HIS A 63 29.68 6.48 15.98
N TRP A 64 30.32 5.59 15.23
CA TRP A 64 30.52 5.74 13.79
C TRP A 64 29.19 5.72 13.01
N ALA A 65 28.24 4.86 13.39
CA ALA A 65 26.92 4.80 12.77
C ALA A 65 26.10 6.06 13.09
N ARG A 66 26.19 6.56 14.32
CA ARG A 66 25.57 7.83 14.74
C ARG A 66 26.13 9.02 13.98
N HIS A 67 27.44 9.04 13.72
CA HIS A 67 28.07 10.14 12.99
C HIS A 67 27.60 10.16 11.53
N LEU A 68 27.61 9.00 10.86
CA LEU A 68 27.14 8.90 9.49
C LEU A 68 25.65 9.26 9.37
N SER A 69 24.79 8.82 10.30
CA SER A 69 23.35 9.10 10.21
C SER A 69 23.05 10.59 10.28
N ARG A 70 23.77 11.33 11.13
CA ARG A 70 23.66 12.80 11.22
C ARG A 70 24.12 13.48 9.94
N GLU A 71 25.21 13.00 9.33
CA GLU A 71 25.71 13.54 8.07
C GLU A 71 24.71 13.33 6.93
N VAL A 72 24.18 12.11 6.79
CA VAL A 72 23.19 11.74 5.77
C VAL A 72 21.90 12.56 5.94
N MET A 73 21.41 12.73 7.18
CA MET A 73 20.24 13.57 7.44
C MET A 73 20.49 15.05 7.11
N ARG A 74 21.68 15.57 7.42
CA ARG A 74 22.06 16.94 7.06
C ARG A 74 22.10 17.13 5.55
N LEU A 75 22.66 16.17 4.81
CA LEU A 75 22.70 16.20 3.35
C LEU A 75 21.32 16.07 2.71
N LYS A 76 20.45 15.22 3.29
CA LYS A 76 19.04 15.09 2.90
C LYS A 76 18.29 16.40 3.06
N GLN A 77 18.45 17.08 4.21
CA GLN A 77 17.82 18.38 4.47
C GLN A 77 18.33 19.47 3.51
N ALA A 78 19.61 19.41 3.12
CA ALA A 78 20.18 20.31 2.14
C ALA A 78 19.81 19.98 0.68
N GLY A 79 19.08 18.88 0.42
CA GLY A 79 18.75 18.43 -0.94
C GLY A 79 19.96 17.95 -1.76
N ARG A 80 21.10 17.69 -1.11
CA ARG A 80 22.37 17.29 -1.75
C ARG A 80 22.72 15.82 -1.48
N LEU A 81 21.72 15.01 -1.15
CA LEU A 81 21.93 13.60 -0.91
C LEU A 81 22.17 12.89 -2.23
N ASP A 82 23.44 12.74 -2.59
CA ASP A 82 23.86 11.94 -3.73
C ASP A 82 24.21 10.52 -3.25
N PRO A 83 23.40 9.51 -3.56
CA PRO A 83 23.67 8.14 -3.13
C PRO A 83 24.98 7.58 -3.72
N ASP A 84 25.46 8.11 -4.84
CA ASP A 84 26.67 7.59 -5.50
C ASP A 84 27.95 8.00 -4.76
N THR A 85 27.90 9.08 -3.97
CA THR A 85 29.02 9.52 -3.09
C THR A 85 29.29 8.57 -1.92
N PHE A 86 28.37 7.67 -1.59
CA PHE A 86 28.52 6.72 -0.50
C PHE A 86 29.09 5.37 -0.95
N GLU A 87 29.63 5.29 -2.17
CA GLU A 87 30.20 4.08 -2.76
C GLU A 87 29.28 2.87 -2.58
N LEU A 88 28.00 3.02 -2.93
CA LEU A 88 26.98 1.96 -2.87
C LEU A 88 27.23 0.80 -3.85
N VAL A 89 28.45 0.67 -4.38
CA VAL A 89 28.83 -0.29 -5.42
C VAL A 89 28.64 -1.71 -4.87
N GLY A 90 27.61 -2.40 -5.34
CA GLY A 90 27.28 -3.78 -4.97
C GLY A 90 26.15 -3.93 -3.94
N LEU A 91 25.62 -2.85 -3.39
CA LEU A 91 24.48 -2.91 -2.46
C LEU A 91 23.16 -2.85 -3.22
N LYS A 92 22.24 -3.78 -2.90
CA LYS A 92 20.90 -3.80 -3.51
C LYS A 92 20.09 -2.61 -2.98
N ARG A 93 19.95 -1.56 -3.80
CA ARG A 93 19.09 -0.42 -3.49
C ARG A 93 17.67 -0.92 -3.25
N ARG A 94 17.18 -0.78 -2.03
CA ARG A 94 15.76 -0.89 -1.73
C ARG A 94 15.09 0.35 -2.28
N TYR A 95 14.24 0.17 -3.27
CA TYR A 95 13.31 1.21 -3.66
C TYR A 95 12.44 1.52 -2.44
N PRO A 96 12.34 2.79 -2.02
CA PRO A 96 11.43 3.15 -0.95
C PRO A 96 10.05 2.64 -1.35
N LEU A 97 9.43 1.83 -0.48
CA LEU A 97 8.07 1.39 -0.69
C LEU A 97 7.23 2.66 -0.84
N ARG A 98 6.68 2.86 -2.05
CA ARG A 98 5.92 4.04 -2.41
C ARG A 98 4.79 4.14 -1.40
N ARG A 99 4.91 5.06 -0.43
CA ARG A 99 3.86 5.28 0.55
C ARG A 99 2.58 5.55 -0.23
N PRO A 100 1.52 4.72 -0.06
CA PRO A 100 0.27 4.96 -0.75
C PRO A 100 -0.15 6.39 -0.41
N SER A 101 -0.32 7.22 -1.44
CA SER A 101 -0.76 8.60 -1.24
C SER A 101 -2.13 8.56 -0.55
N ARG A 102 -2.47 9.58 0.23
CA ARG A 102 -3.81 9.64 0.87
C ARG A 102 -4.93 9.42 -0.15
N PHE A 103 -4.75 9.95 -1.37
CA PHE A 103 -5.62 9.71 -2.53
C PHE A 103 -5.85 8.22 -2.88
N SER A 104 -4.86 7.34 -2.68
CA SER A 104 -5.04 5.90 -2.94
C SER A 104 -5.93 5.21 -1.90
N TRP A 105 -5.93 5.67 -0.65
CA TRP A 105 -6.85 5.19 0.38
C TRP A 105 -8.27 5.70 0.13
N ASP A 106 -8.41 6.98 -0.22
CA ASP A 106 -9.71 7.58 -0.55
C ASP A 106 -10.37 6.88 -1.75
N MET A 107 -9.60 6.56 -2.79
CA MET A 107 -10.09 5.81 -3.94
C MET A 107 -10.51 4.39 -3.59
N MET A 108 -9.75 3.69 -2.74
CA MET A 108 -10.09 2.33 -2.32
C MET A 108 -11.36 2.30 -1.47
N ALA A 109 -11.53 3.28 -0.57
CA ALA A 109 -12.75 3.44 0.23
C ALA A 109 -13.97 3.78 -0.66
N LEU A 110 -13.83 4.68 -1.63
CA LEU A 110 -14.89 5.01 -2.58
C LEU A 110 -15.30 3.78 -3.41
N ALA A 111 -14.33 3.02 -3.92
CA ALA A 111 -14.61 1.80 -4.67
C ALA A 111 -15.39 0.78 -3.82
N LEU A 112 -15.01 0.63 -2.55
CA LEU A 112 -15.70 -0.27 -1.61
C LEU A 112 -17.13 0.19 -1.32
N VAL A 113 -17.36 1.49 -1.16
CA VAL A 113 -18.69 2.08 -0.98
C VAL A 113 -19.54 1.89 -2.23
N LEU A 114 -18.99 2.11 -3.43
CA LEU A 114 -19.71 1.87 -4.69
C LEU A 114 -20.12 0.41 -4.84
N VAL A 115 -19.23 -0.54 -4.51
CA VAL A 115 -19.57 -1.97 -4.49
C VAL A 115 -20.67 -2.27 -3.48
N ALA A 116 -20.62 -1.66 -2.29
CA ALA A 116 -21.67 -1.83 -1.28
C ALA A 116 -23.02 -1.26 -1.72
N LEU A 117 -23.05 -0.10 -2.38
CA LEU A 117 -24.28 0.49 -2.92
C LEU A 117 -24.88 -0.39 -4.02
N MET A 118 -24.04 -0.90 -4.94
CA MET A 118 -24.46 -1.87 -5.94
C MET A 118 -25.02 -3.14 -5.29
N ALA A 119 -24.42 -3.61 -4.20
CA ALA A 119 -24.94 -4.75 -3.45
C ALA A 119 -26.30 -4.46 -2.78
N ILE A 120 -26.51 -3.24 -2.26
CA ILE A 120 -27.77 -2.84 -1.59
C ILE A 120 -28.92 -2.72 -2.60
N ASP A 121 -28.67 -2.16 -3.78
CA ASP A 121 -29.69 -2.07 -4.86
C ASP A 121 -30.09 -3.45 -5.43
N THR A 122 -29.29 -4.50 -5.21
CA THR A 122 -29.62 -5.87 -5.63
C THR A 122 -30.50 -6.64 -4.65
N THR A 123 -30.81 -6.08 -3.48
CA THR A 123 -31.66 -6.75 -2.49
C THR A 123 -33.14 -6.61 -2.89
N TYR A 124 -33.70 -7.70 -3.39
CA TYR A 124 -35.11 -7.85 -3.76
C TYR A 124 -36.07 -7.31 -2.69
N PRO A 125 -37.13 -6.56 -3.05
CA PRO A 125 -38.30 -6.46 -2.18
C PRO A 125 -38.89 -7.86 -2.02
N LYS A 126 -39.02 -8.30 -0.77
CA LYS A 126 -39.38 -9.67 -0.32
C LYS A 126 -40.82 -10.08 -0.67
N ASP A 127 -41.52 -9.27 -1.45
CA ASP A 127 -42.99 -9.25 -1.51
C ASP A 127 -43.52 -9.76 -2.86
N ARG A 128 -42.66 -9.95 -3.87
CA ARG A 128 -43.03 -10.70 -5.07
C ARG A 128 -42.66 -12.17 -4.87
N THR A 129 -43.65 -12.96 -4.45
CA THR A 129 -43.57 -14.42 -4.55
C THR A 129 -43.29 -14.80 -6.00
N MET A 130 -42.07 -15.28 -6.25
CA MET A 130 -41.66 -15.91 -7.50
C MET A 130 -42.67 -17.01 -7.85
N PRO A 131 -43.24 -17.06 -9.06
CA PRO A 131 -43.99 -18.24 -9.47
C PRO A 131 -43.01 -19.43 -9.55
N PRO A 132 -43.33 -20.58 -8.92
CA PRO A 132 -42.44 -21.73 -8.92
C PRO A 132 -42.36 -22.30 -10.34
N GLY A 133 -41.19 -22.18 -11.00
CA GLY A 133 -41.02 -22.83 -12.31
C GLY A 133 -39.92 -22.39 -13.27
N CYS A 134 -39.10 -21.35 -13.05
CA CYS A 134 -37.96 -21.06 -13.94
C CYS A 134 -36.68 -21.73 -13.37
N PRO A 135 -36.17 -22.85 -13.92
CA PRO A 135 -34.88 -23.42 -13.53
C PRO A 135 -33.74 -22.59 -14.16
N GLY A 136 -32.93 -21.92 -13.34
CA GLY A 136 -31.71 -21.22 -13.80
C GLY A 136 -31.52 -19.78 -13.33
N SER A 137 -32.39 -19.22 -12.49
CA SER A 137 -32.17 -17.87 -11.95
C SER A 137 -31.12 -17.88 -10.83
N SER A 138 -30.19 -16.94 -10.90
CA SER A 138 -29.07 -16.79 -9.96
C SER A 138 -29.48 -16.12 -8.64
N GLY A 139 -30.73 -15.67 -8.52
CA GLY A 139 -31.23 -14.87 -7.39
C GLY A 139 -30.79 -13.40 -7.42
N SER A 140 -30.23 -12.91 -8.53
CA SER A 140 -29.88 -11.50 -8.72
C SER A 140 -30.33 -11.01 -10.10
N VAL A 141 -31.10 -9.92 -10.12
CA VAL A 141 -31.62 -9.29 -11.35
C VAL A 141 -30.47 -8.85 -12.27
N PHE A 142 -29.35 -8.41 -11.70
CA PHE A 142 -28.21 -7.93 -12.48
C PHE A 142 -27.55 -9.04 -13.31
N LEU A 143 -27.28 -10.21 -12.71
CA LEU A 143 -26.73 -11.35 -13.45
C LEU A 143 -27.70 -11.83 -14.52
N ASP A 144 -28.99 -11.88 -14.22
CA ASP A 144 -29.99 -12.41 -15.15
C ASP A 144 -30.28 -11.43 -16.32
N VAL A 145 -30.21 -10.10 -16.10
CA VAL A 145 -30.52 -9.07 -17.12
C VAL A 145 -29.29 -8.63 -17.92
N TYR A 146 -28.15 -8.39 -17.27
CA TYR A 146 -26.99 -7.78 -17.92
C TYR A 146 -25.89 -8.78 -18.30
N VAL A 147 -25.75 -9.87 -17.53
CA VAL A 147 -24.72 -10.90 -17.76
C VAL A 147 -25.28 -12.11 -18.52
N GLY A 148 -26.56 -12.43 -18.30
CA GLY A 148 -27.29 -13.51 -18.96
C GLY A 148 -27.24 -13.46 -20.50
N PRO A 149 -27.42 -12.29 -21.16
CA PRO A 149 -27.33 -12.20 -22.61
C PRO A 149 -25.91 -12.38 -23.17
N LEU A 150 -24.87 -12.17 -22.35
CA LEU A 150 -23.46 -12.28 -22.72
C LEU A 150 -22.95 -13.72 -22.67
N LEU A 151 -23.50 -14.53 -21.77
CA LEU A 151 -23.26 -15.96 -21.69
C LEU A 151 -24.23 -16.66 -22.65
N LYS A 152 -23.79 -16.83 -23.89
CA LYS A 152 -24.52 -17.48 -25.00
C LYS A 152 -24.92 -18.93 -24.65
N SER A 153 -26.00 -19.09 -23.89
CA SER A 153 -26.79 -20.32 -23.77
C SER A 153 -28.23 -19.93 -24.02
N SER A 154 -28.58 -19.88 -25.29
CA SER A 154 -29.96 -19.79 -25.76
C SER A 154 -30.71 -21.02 -25.28
N ASP A 155 -31.39 -20.88 -24.15
CA ASP A 155 -32.73 -21.38 -23.88
C ASP A 155 -33.08 -20.94 -22.46
N ILE A 156 -34.30 -20.41 -22.25
CA ILE A 156 -34.83 -19.86 -20.99
C ILE A 156 -34.55 -18.36 -20.76
N ILE A 157 -35.02 -17.51 -21.68
CA ILE A 157 -35.47 -16.17 -21.30
C ILE A 157 -36.97 -16.28 -21.04
N CYS A 158 -37.41 -16.21 -19.77
CA CYS A 158 -38.85 -16.27 -19.42
C CYS A 158 -39.55 -15.04 -20.06
N PRO A 159 -40.47 -15.21 -21.04
CA PRO A 159 -40.94 -14.13 -21.91
C PRO A 159 -41.73 -13.03 -21.17
N SER A 160 -42.32 -13.35 -20.01
CA SER A 160 -43.14 -12.38 -19.26
C SER A 160 -42.35 -11.21 -18.67
N VAL A 161 -41.04 -11.36 -18.44
CA VAL A 161 -40.22 -10.28 -17.85
C VAL A 161 -39.89 -9.19 -18.89
N ARG A 162 -39.82 -9.55 -20.17
CA ARG A 162 -39.53 -8.58 -21.25
C ARG A 162 -40.68 -7.61 -21.46
N ASP A 163 -41.92 -8.11 -21.37
CA ASP A 163 -43.12 -7.31 -21.60
C ASP A 163 -43.39 -6.33 -20.44
N ASP A 164 -43.16 -6.76 -19.19
CA ASP A 164 -43.31 -5.90 -18.00
C ASP A 164 -42.29 -4.75 -17.95
N VAL A 165 -41.05 -4.97 -18.42
CA VAL A 165 -40.02 -3.92 -18.50
C VAL A 165 -40.36 -2.90 -19.59
N GLN A 166 -40.91 -3.34 -20.73
CA GLN A 166 -41.39 -2.42 -21.77
C GLN A 166 -42.61 -1.61 -21.32
N GLU A 167 -43.52 -2.23 -20.56
CA GLU A 167 -44.69 -1.55 -19.99
C GLU A 167 -44.29 -0.50 -18.93
N ALA A 168 -43.28 -0.82 -18.11
CA ALA A 168 -42.73 0.11 -17.11
C ALA A 168 -42.00 1.30 -17.76
N PHE A 169 -41.21 1.08 -18.82
CA PHE A 169 -40.58 2.16 -19.59
C PHE A 169 -41.60 3.05 -20.30
N ARG A 170 -42.72 2.48 -20.78
CA ARG A 170 -43.82 3.23 -21.42
C ARG A 170 -44.55 4.12 -20.40
N ARG A 171 -44.64 3.70 -19.13
CA ARG A 171 -45.25 4.50 -18.04
C ARG A 171 -44.33 5.58 -17.47
N SER A 172 -43.01 5.44 -17.57
CA SER A 172 -42.04 6.45 -17.09
C SER A 172 -41.67 7.50 -18.14
N GLY A 173 -42.26 7.43 -19.33
CA GLY A 173 -42.03 8.36 -20.46
C GLY A 173 -43.04 9.51 -20.56
N HIS A 174 -43.57 9.98 -19.42
CA HIS A 174 -44.35 11.23 -19.30
C HIS A 174 -43.94 12.00 -18.05
#